data_AF-A0A0E9M3S3-F1
#
_entry.id   AF-A0A0E9M3S3-F1
#
_cell.length_a   1.000
_cell.length_b   1.000
_cell.length_c   1.000
_cell.angle_alpha   90.00
_cell.angle_beta   90.00
_cell.angle_gamma   90.00
#
_symmetry.space_group_name_H-M   'P 1'
#
loop_
_entity.id
_entity.type
_entity.pdbx_description
1 polymer ?
#
loop_
_entity_poly.entity_id
_entity_poly.type
_entity_poly.pdbx_seq_one_letter_code
_entity_poly.pdbx_strand_id
1 'polypeptide(L)'
;MAKLKLDSLIHEFKDLPEEADSAKALLTEINISEQTRNLQFLDSALVAQEALLEPLMKNFILSDEYGSTKILIHKRQKPENSFNRTFLRAHLNQSGDFFISSRYHGTKWIYHQQIKVYYKNQSVLSEIVKEDGFNNRRFEDGEFKWEIVNYKDGKDNGIVDFIANNWDSPLRVQFMGKGYEYIIMEKFDREAIRDGYEISFILKEIDRIKTEKTRVLQTLQKLER
;
A
#
# COMPACT_ATOMS: atom_id res chain seq x y z
N MET A 1 6.31 -37.28 2.90
CA MET A 1 6.52 -38.75 2.96
C MET A 1 7.41 -39.15 4.14
N ALA A 2 8.61 -38.55 4.33
CA ALA A 2 9.51 -38.91 5.43
C ALA A 2 8.98 -38.55 6.83
N LYS A 3 8.45 -37.32 7.05
CA LYS A 3 7.87 -36.92 8.36
C LYS A 3 6.70 -37.80 8.79
N LEU A 4 5.76 -38.07 7.88
CA LEU A 4 4.62 -38.96 8.15
C LEU A 4 5.07 -40.36 8.57
N LYS A 5 6.13 -40.90 7.96
CA LYS A 5 6.71 -42.19 8.37
C LYS A 5 7.36 -42.11 9.75
N LEU A 6 8.05 -41.02 10.06
CA LEU A 6 8.64 -40.79 11.39
C LEU A 6 7.58 -40.60 12.48
N ASP A 7 6.51 -39.87 12.19
CA ASP A 7 5.36 -39.70 13.10
C ASP A 7 4.69 -41.06 13.38
N SER A 8 4.54 -41.91 12.36
CA SER A 8 4.06 -43.28 12.51
C SER A 8 5.01 -44.13 13.37
N LEU A 9 6.33 -44.05 13.16
CA LEU A 9 7.31 -44.77 13.97
C LEU A 9 7.29 -44.34 15.44
N ILE A 10 7.19 -43.03 15.72
CA ILE A 10 7.07 -42.51 17.10
C ILE A 10 5.78 -42.99 17.77
N HIS A 11 4.71 -43.19 16.98
CA HIS A 11 3.46 -43.73 17.49
C HIS A 11 3.51 -45.24 17.74
N GLU A 12 4.13 -46.00 16.84
CA GLU A 12 4.22 -47.46 16.86
C GLU A 12 5.24 -47.99 17.88
N PHE A 13 6.34 -47.25 18.11
CA PHE A 13 7.45 -47.67 18.97
C PHE A 13 7.49 -46.92 20.31
N LYS A 14 6.34 -46.48 20.84
CA LYS A 14 6.25 -45.79 22.14
C LYS A 14 6.85 -46.58 23.30
N ASP A 15 6.83 -47.91 23.22
CA ASP A 15 7.34 -48.82 24.24
C ASP A 15 8.84 -49.14 24.09
N LEU A 16 9.48 -48.63 23.02
CA LEU A 16 10.92 -48.68 22.75
C LEU A 16 11.52 -47.26 22.79
N PRO A 17 11.99 -46.82 23.97
CA PRO A 17 12.33 -45.42 24.20
C PRO A 17 13.48 -44.90 23.31
N GLU A 18 14.45 -45.75 22.96
CA GLU A 18 15.65 -45.35 22.21
C GLU A 18 15.34 -45.05 20.72
N GLU A 19 14.51 -45.87 20.10
CA GLU A 19 14.05 -45.73 18.72
C GLU A 19 13.06 -44.56 18.58
N ALA A 20 12.17 -44.38 19.56
CA ALA A 20 11.28 -43.24 19.62
C ALA A 20 12.05 -41.91 19.78
N ASP A 21 13.10 -41.89 20.59
CA ASP A 21 13.94 -40.70 20.78
C ASP A 21 14.82 -40.41 19.56
N SER A 22 15.34 -41.44 18.89
CA SER A 22 16.05 -41.30 17.61
C SER A 22 15.16 -40.75 16.50
N ALA A 23 13.91 -41.22 16.41
CA ALA A 23 12.93 -40.70 15.46
C ALA A 23 12.55 -39.24 15.74
N LYS A 24 12.38 -38.86 17.02
CA LYS A 24 12.16 -37.44 17.40
C LYS A 24 13.35 -36.56 17.04
N ALA A 25 14.58 -37.01 17.30
CA ALA A 25 15.79 -36.28 16.95
C ALA A 25 15.88 -36.02 15.44
N LEU A 26 15.61 -37.05 14.63
CA LEU A 26 15.60 -36.91 13.17
C LEU A 26 14.49 -35.96 12.68
N LEU A 27 13.30 -35.99 13.28
CA LEU A 27 12.24 -35.02 12.97
C LEU A 27 12.66 -33.59 13.31
N THR A 28 13.29 -33.37 14.46
CA THR A 28 13.81 -32.06 14.85
C THR A 28 14.86 -31.56 13.86
N GLU A 29 15.81 -32.41 13.45
CA GLU A 29 16.82 -32.06 12.46
C GLU A 29 16.20 -31.67 11.10
N ILE A 30 15.23 -32.46 10.61
CA ILE A 30 14.49 -32.15 9.38
C ILE A 30 13.77 -30.80 9.51
N ASN A 31 13.11 -30.56 10.64
CA ASN A 31 12.41 -29.30 10.89
C ASN A 31 13.36 -28.11 10.89
N ILE A 32 14.50 -28.21 11.58
CA ILE A 32 15.54 -27.17 11.58
C ILE A 32 16.02 -26.91 10.16
N SER A 33 16.40 -27.94 9.41
CA SER A 33 16.87 -27.81 8.02
C SER A 33 15.85 -27.13 7.09
N GLU A 34 14.56 -27.47 7.22
CA GLU A 34 13.50 -26.82 6.47
C GLU A 34 13.33 -25.35 6.85
N GLN A 35 13.32 -25.02 8.15
CA GLN A 35 13.21 -23.64 8.60
C GLN A 35 14.43 -22.81 8.18
N THR A 36 15.64 -23.37 8.22
CA THR A 36 16.87 -22.69 7.73
C THR A 36 16.78 -22.39 6.24
N ARG A 37 16.31 -23.33 5.42
CA ARG A 37 16.09 -23.08 3.97
C ARG A 37 15.03 -22.00 3.73
N ASN A 38 13.94 -22.02 4.51
CA ASN A 38 12.91 -20.98 4.40
C ASN A 38 13.48 -19.59 4.76
N LEU A 39 14.29 -19.52 5.81
CA LEU A 39 14.96 -18.27 6.23
C LEU A 39 15.84 -17.70 5.10
N GLN A 40 16.65 -18.53 4.46
CA GLN A 40 17.50 -18.12 3.32
C GLN A 40 16.68 -17.61 2.13
N PHE A 41 15.56 -18.26 1.84
CA PHE A 41 14.63 -17.82 0.80
C PHE A 41 14.04 -16.45 1.13
N LEU A 42 13.55 -16.25 2.36
CA LEU A 42 12.99 -14.98 2.83
C LEU A 42 14.03 -13.85 2.81
N ASP A 43 15.28 -14.13 3.18
CA ASP A 43 16.37 -13.15 3.08
C ASP A 43 16.62 -12.71 1.65
N SER A 44 16.65 -13.66 0.71
CA SER A 44 16.83 -13.37 -0.72
C SER A 44 15.65 -12.56 -1.27
N ALA A 45 14.42 -12.91 -0.89
CA ALA A 45 13.21 -12.20 -1.29
C ALA A 45 13.18 -10.77 -0.73
N LEU A 46 13.61 -10.57 0.51
CA LEU A 46 13.68 -9.25 1.14
C LEU A 46 14.63 -8.32 0.37
N VAL A 47 15.84 -8.80 0.07
CA VAL A 47 16.83 -8.05 -0.70
C VAL A 47 16.29 -7.67 -2.09
N ALA A 48 15.58 -8.59 -2.75
CA ALA A 48 14.98 -8.32 -4.05
C ALA A 48 13.91 -7.21 -3.97
N GLN A 49 13.03 -7.23 -2.97
CA GLN A 49 12.01 -6.21 -2.78
C GLN A 49 12.61 -4.85 -2.40
N GLU A 50 13.65 -4.82 -1.55
CA GLU A 50 14.36 -3.58 -1.20
C GLU A 50 15.06 -2.97 -2.41
N ALA A 51 15.57 -3.79 -3.33
CA ALA A 51 16.17 -3.33 -4.59
C ALA A 51 15.13 -2.72 -5.55
N LEU A 52 13.89 -3.23 -5.57
CA LEU A 52 12.79 -2.63 -6.33
C LEU A 52 12.33 -1.30 -5.73
N LEU A 53 12.36 -1.19 -4.39
CA LEU A 53 11.93 0.01 -3.67
C LEU A 53 12.88 1.20 -3.85
N GLU A 54 14.19 0.96 -3.82
CA GLU A 54 15.24 2.00 -3.84
C GLU A 54 15.10 3.04 -4.98
N PRO A 55 14.89 2.67 -6.26
CA PRO A 55 14.73 3.64 -7.33
C PRO A 55 13.42 4.44 -7.23
N LEU A 56 12.32 3.81 -6.82
CA LEU A 56 11.00 4.46 -6.72
C LEU A 56 11.00 5.53 -5.61
N MET A 57 11.66 5.24 -4.50
CA MET A 57 11.76 6.15 -3.36
C MET A 57 12.54 7.44 -3.65
N LYS A 58 13.36 7.48 -4.72
CA LYS A 58 14.11 8.69 -5.12
C LYS A 58 13.19 9.86 -5.45
N ASN A 59 11.94 9.60 -5.83
CA ASN A 59 10.96 10.64 -6.13
C ASN A 59 10.12 11.08 -4.91
N PHE A 60 10.29 10.44 -3.76
CA PHE A 60 9.52 10.71 -2.55
C PHE A 60 10.38 11.39 -1.48
N ILE A 61 9.70 12.13 -0.61
CA ILE A 61 10.26 12.67 0.63
C ILE A 61 9.40 12.25 1.80
N LEU A 62 10.03 12.00 2.94
CA LEU A 62 9.34 11.74 4.18
C LEU A 62 8.95 13.08 4.82
N SER A 63 7.69 13.23 5.19
CA SER A 63 7.13 14.48 5.70
C SER A 63 6.23 14.21 6.91
N ASP A 64 6.29 15.09 7.90
CA ASP A 64 5.46 15.16 9.10
C ASP A 64 4.42 16.31 9.04
N GLU A 65 4.20 16.88 7.85
CA GLU A 65 3.37 18.07 7.64
C GLU A 65 1.90 17.90 8.11
N TYR A 66 1.40 16.66 8.19
CA TYR A 66 0.00 16.36 8.56
C TYR A 66 -0.15 15.70 9.94
N GLY A 67 0.89 15.70 10.77
CA GLY A 67 0.85 15.19 12.14
C GLY A 67 2.04 14.33 12.53
N SER A 68 1.89 13.54 13.58
CA SER A 68 2.96 12.68 14.12
C SER A 68 3.33 11.52 13.20
N THR A 69 2.40 11.03 12.38
CA THR A 69 2.64 9.96 11.42
C THR A 69 3.29 10.51 10.17
N LYS A 70 4.50 10.03 9.87
CA LYS A 70 5.22 10.44 8.67
C LYS A 70 4.57 9.85 7.41
N ILE A 71 4.39 10.69 6.41
CA ILE A 71 3.88 10.33 5.10
C ILE A 71 4.95 10.51 4.02
N LEU A 72 4.81 9.76 2.93
CA LEU A 72 5.62 9.86 1.73
C LEU A 72 4.92 10.80 0.74
N ILE A 73 5.57 11.91 0.42
CA ILE A 73 5.08 12.90 -0.54
C ILE A 73 5.96 12.84 -1.78
N HIS A 74 5.34 12.76 -2.95
CA HIS A 74 6.06 12.87 -4.21
C HIS A 74 6.64 14.29 -4.37
N LYS A 75 7.93 14.42 -4.72
CA LYS A 75 8.69 15.69 -4.77
C LYS A 75 8.05 16.78 -5.63
N ARG A 76 7.21 16.41 -6.61
CA ARG A 76 6.48 17.33 -7.48
C ARG A 76 5.09 17.75 -6.95
N GLN A 77 4.54 17.03 -5.98
CA GLN A 77 3.23 17.33 -5.35
C GLN A 77 3.36 18.10 -4.03
N LYS A 78 4.46 18.82 -3.82
CA LYS A 78 4.61 19.62 -2.61
C LYS A 78 3.52 20.71 -2.52
N PRO A 79 3.14 21.13 -1.30
CA PRO A 79 2.07 22.10 -1.09
C PRO A 79 2.28 23.40 -1.88
N GLU A 80 3.52 23.88 -2.01
CA GLU A 80 3.85 25.13 -2.68
C GLU A 80 3.48 25.11 -4.17
N ASN A 81 3.54 23.92 -4.79
CA ASN A 81 3.21 23.73 -6.21
C ASN A 81 1.71 23.48 -6.44
N SER A 82 0.92 23.30 -5.39
CA SER A 82 -0.45 22.76 -5.51
C SER A 82 -1.52 23.55 -4.75
N PHE A 83 -1.16 24.65 -4.08
CA PHE A 83 -2.07 25.42 -3.24
C PHE A 83 -3.27 26.01 -4.00
N ASN A 84 -3.03 26.53 -5.21
CA ASN A 84 -4.00 27.29 -6.00
C ASN A 84 -4.59 26.51 -7.19
N ARG A 85 -4.59 25.17 -7.16
CA ARG A 85 -5.07 24.36 -8.28
C ARG A 85 -6.00 23.22 -7.83
N THR A 86 -6.86 22.79 -8.74
CA THR A 86 -7.68 21.58 -8.59
C THR A 86 -6.89 20.37 -9.11
N PHE A 87 -6.75 19.31 -8.32
CA PHE A 87 -5.94 18.14 -8.66
C PHE A 87 -6.30 16.91 -7.81
N LEU A 88 -5.75 15.75 -8.20
CA LEU A 88 -5.75 14.54 -7.37
C LEU A 88 -4.39 14.36 -6.70
N ARG A 89 -4.37 14.04 -5.41
CA ARG A 89 -3.17 13.84 -4.61
C ARG A 89 -3.05 12.39 -4.17
N ALA A 90 -1.85 11.83 -4.30
CA ALA A 90 -1.50 10.53 -3.72
C ALA A 90 -1.14 10.69 -2.24
N HIS A 91 -1.58 9.74 -1.42
CA HIS A 91 -1.21 9.63 -0.02
C HIS A 91 -0.64 8.24 0.22
N LEU A 92 0.57 8.19 0.76
CA LEU A 92 1.28 6.95 1.06
C LEU A 92 1.97 7.10 2.41
N ASN A 93 1.91 6.09 3.28
CA ASN A 93 2.71 6.05 4.51
C ASN A 93 3.81 4.97 4.44
N GLN A 94 4.64 4.89 5.47
CA GLN A 94 5.74 3.92 5.53
C GLN A 94 5.28 2.46 5.67
N SER A 95 4.02 2.22 6.05
CA SER A 95 3.41 0.88 6.15
C SER A 95 2.82 0.41 4.81
N GLY A 96 2.83 1.25 3.77
CA GLY A 96 2.20 0.94 2.49
C GLY A 96 0.70 1.20 2.44
N ASP A 97 0.13 1.94 3.40
CA ASP A 97 -1.26 2.41 3.27
C ASP A 97 -1.31 3.50 2.21
N PHE A 98 -2.11 3.26 1.17
CA PHE A 98 -2.23 4.13 0.01
C PHE A 98 -3.69 4.53 -0.21
N PHE A 99 -3.92 5.80 -0.49
CA PHE A 99 -5.21 6.31 -0.96
C PHE A 99 -5.02 7.59 -1.77
N ILE A 100 -6.07 8.05 -2.45
CA ILE A 100 -6.06 9.33 -3.16
C ILE A 100 -7.03 10.33 -2.53
N SER A 101 -6.74 11.61 -2.70
CA SER A 101 -7.71 12.68 -2.40
C SER A 101 -7.95 13.55 -3.61
N SER A 102 -9.20 13.93 -3.86
CA SER A 102 -9.52 15.04 -4.74
C SER A 102 -9.42 16.35 -3.96
N ARG A 103 -8.80 17.35 -4.57
CA ARG A 103 -8.64 18.69 -4.00
C ARG A 103 -9.13 19.69 -5.01
N TYR A 104 -10.23 20.35 -4.69
CA TYR A 104 -10.78 21.44 -5.48
C TYR A 104 -10.33 22.78 -4.90
N HIS A 105 -10.01 23.72 -5.78
CA HIS A 105 -9.72 25.11 -5.47
C HIS A 105 -10.48 26.01 -6.44
N GLY A 106 -11.24 26.98 -5.93
CA GLY A 106 -11.95 27.95 -6.76
C GLY A 106 -12.61 29.05 -5.93
N THR A 107 -13.44 29.89 -6.56
CA THR A 107 -14.13 31.01 -5.90
C THR A 107 -15.56 30.71 -5.46
N LYS A 108 -16.04 29.49 -5.74
CA LYS A 108 -17.39 29.02 -5.41
C LYS A 108 -17.35 27.60 -4.87
N TRP A 109 -18.28 27.29 -3.98
CA TRP A 109 -18.52 25.92 -3.54
C TRP A 109 -19.18 25.11 -4.65
N ILE A 110 -18.62 23.94 -4.96
CA ILE A 110 -19.23 22.94 -5.84
C ILE A 110 -19.80 21.75 -5.04
N TYR A 111 -19.48 21.66 -3.74
CA TYR A 111 -19.92 20.59 -2.84
C TYR A 111 -19.63 19.20 -3.42
N HIS A 112 -18.43 19.00 -3.97
CA HIS A 112 -18.07 17.73 -4.58
C HIS A 112 -17.93 16.64 -3.51
N GLN A 113 -18.39 15.46 -3.87
CA GLN A 113 -18.41 14.27 -3.03
C GLN A 113 -17.99 13.01 -3.79
N GLN A 114 -17.76 13.16 -5.10
CA GLN A 114 -17.48 12.08 -6.02
C GLN A 114 -16.60 12.60 -7.16
N ILE A 115 -15.78 11.73 -7.72
CA ILE A 115 -15.01 12.03 -8.93
C ILE A 115 -15.24 10.95 -9.98
N LYS A 116 -15.14 11.35 -11.25
CA LYS A 116 -15.12 10.43 -12.38
C LYS A 116 -13.87 10.68 -13.22
N VAL A 117 -13.11 9.63 -13.52
CA VAL A 117 -11.90 9.70 -14.35
C VAL A 117 -12.20 9.07 -15.70
N TYR A 118 -11.80 9.75 -16.78
CA TYR A 118 -12.11 9.35 -18.15
C TYR A 118 -10.86 9.30 -19.01
N TYR A 119 -10.84 8.32 -19.89
CA TYR A 119 -9.92 8.24 -21.01
C TYR A 119 -10.58 7.54 -22.19
N LYS A 120 -10.61 8.20 -23.35
CA LYS A 120 -11.32 7.70 -24.55
C LYS A 120 -12.78 7.34 -24.21
N ASN A 121 -13.18 6.09 -24.47
CA ASN A 121 -14.54 5.57 -24.23
C ASN A 121 -14.67 4.87 -22.86
N GLN A 122 -13.64 4.94 -22.02
CA GLN A 122 -13.62 4.31 -20.70
C GLN A 122 -13.68 5.36 -19.60
N SER A 123 -14.33 5.00 -18.50
CA SER A 123 -14.38 5.84 -17.32
C SER A 123 -14.64 5.03 -16.06
N VAL A 124 -14.10 5.49 -14.94
CA VAL A 124 -14.33 4.92 -13.61
C VAL A 124 -14.85 6.02 -12.69
N LEU A 125 -15.85 5.67 -11.88
CA LEU A 125 -16.56 6.57 -10.98
C LEU A 125 -16.29 6.13 -9.54
N SER A 126 -15.89 7.06 -8.68
CA SER A 126 -15.67 6.79 -7.26
C SER A 126 -16.99 6.48 -6.56
N GLU A 127 -16.93 5.96 -5.34
CA GLU A 127 -18.10 6.03 -4.44
C GLU A 127 -18.37 7.48 -4.01
N ILE A 128 -19.58 7.71 -3.48
CA ILE A 128 -19.93 8.98 -2.86
C ILE A 128 -19.35 9.04 -1.44
N VAL A 129 -18.55 10.05 -1.18
CA VAL A 129 -18.05 10.37 0.17
C VAL A 129 -18.80 11.59 0.68
N LYS A 130 -19.81 11.36 1.53
CA LYS A 130 -20.58 12.44 2.16
C LYS A 130 -19.70 13.27 3.08
N GLU A 131 -20.04 14.56 3.21
CA GLU A 131 -19.40 15.45 4.17
C GLU A 131 -19.50 14.92 5.60
N ASP A 132 -18.33 14.80 6.23
CA ASP A 132 -18.16 14.28 7.59
C ASP A 132 -17.15 15.12 8.41
N GLY A 133 -16.59 16.18 7.82
CA GLY A 133 -15.55 17.00 8.44
C GLY A 133 -14.17 16.35 8.48
N PHE A 134 -14.03 15.12 7.97
CA PHE A 134 -12.77 14.37 8.00
C PHE A 134 -12.35 13.90 6.60
N ASN A 135 -13.10 12.96 6.02
CA ASN A 135 -12.87 12.46 4.67
C ASN A 135 -13.37 13.44 3.62
N ASN A 136 -14.54 14.03 3.80
CA ASN A 136 -15.02 15.12 2.97
C ASN A 136 -15.16 16.36 3.86
N ARG A 137 -14.27 17.33 3.61
CA ARG A 137 -14.15 18.56 4.37
C ARG A 137 -13.90 19.74 3.45
N ARG A 138 -14.18 20.93 3.98
CA ARG A 138 -14.08 22.19 3.25
C ARG A 138 -13.45 23.26 4.14
N PHE A 139 -12.73 24.18 3.52
CA PHE A 139 -12.22 25.38 4.19
C PHE A 139 -12.16 26.53 3.20
N GLU A 140 -12.20 27.75 3.72
CA GLU A 140 -12.16 28.98 2.93
C GLU A 140 -11.17 29.98 3.52
N ASP A 141 -10.61 30.80 2.64
CA ASP A 141 -9.75 31.92 2.97
C ASP A 141 -10.11 33.07 2.02
N GLY A 142 -10.81 34.08 2.55
CA GLY A 142 -11.41 35.14 1.74
C GLY A 142 -12.35 34.60 0.66
N GLU A 143 -12.07 34.92 -0.60
CA GLU A 143 -12.86 34.48 -1.76
C GLU A 143 -12.56 33.04 -2.18
N PHE A 144 -11.43 32.47 -1.74
CA PHE A 144 -11.00 31.15 -2.16
C PHE A 144 -11.65 30.04 -1.32
N LYS A 145 -12.07 28.99 -2.01
CA LYS A 145 -12.81 27.84 -1.50
C LYS A 145 -12.01 26.58 -1.81
N TRP A 146 -11.77 25.78 -0.79
CA TRP A 146 -11.14 24.47 -0.93
C TRP A 146 -12.08 23.38 -0.46
N GLU A 147 -12.19 22.35 -1.28
CA GLU A 147 -12.91 21.13 -0.92
C GLU A 147 -11.93 19.96 -1.06
N ILE A 148 -11.87 19.11 -0.03
CA ILE A 148 -11.01 17.95 -0.01
C ILE A 148 -11.86 16.72 0.26
N VAL A 149 -11.77 15.74 -0.64
CA VAL A 149 -12.39 14.42 -0.46
C VAL A 149 -11.32 13.33 -0.47
N ASN A 150 -11.22 12.57 0.61
CA ASN A 150 -10.33 11.43 0.76
C ASN A 150 -11.08 10.15 0.41
N TYR A 151 -10.55 9.40 -0.56
CA TYR A 151 -11.10 8.13 -1.01
C TYR A 151 -10.35 6.98 -0.36
N LYS A 152 -10.65 6.75 0.93
CA LYS A 152 -10.11 5.64 1.73
C LYS A 152 -11.02 4.42 1.65
N ASP A 153 -10.53 3.28 2.15
CA ASP A 153 -11.33 2.07 2.37
C ASP A 153 -12.06 1.58 1.10
N GLY A 154 -11.39 1.68 -0.05
CA GLY A 154 -11.93 1.27 -1.36
C GLY A 154 -12.88 2.25 -2.02
N LYS A 155 -13.14 3.42 -1.43
CA LYS A 155 -14.08 4.42 -1.98
C LYS A 155 -13.62 5.06 -3.29
N ASP A 156 -12.38 4.87 -3.72
CA ASP A 156 -11.93 5.29 -5.05
C ASP A 156 -12.55 4.39 -6.15
N ASN A 157 -13.01 3.19 -5.80
CA ASN A 157 -13.73 2.26 -6.68
C ASN A 157 -12.96 1.93 -7.98
N GLY A 158 -11.65 1.69 -7.87
CA GLY A 158 -10.78 1.33 -8.99
C GLY A 158 -10.27 2.52 -9.81
N ILE A 159 -10.49 3.74 -9.35
CA ILE A 159 -9.89 4.94 -9.98
C ILE A 159 -8.38 4.88 -9.92
N VAL A 160 -7.81 4.41 -8.80
CA VAL A 160 -6.35 4.29 -8.67
C VAL A 160 -5.79 3.36 -9.73
N ASP A 161 -6.38 2.16 -9.90
CA ASP A 161 -5.99 1.21 -10.93
C ASP A 161 -6.13 1.80 -12.33
N PHE A 162 -7.23 2.52 -12.59
CA PHE A 162 -7.46 3.16 -13.88
C PHE A 162 -6.41 4.21 -14.20
N ILE A 163 -6.03 5.05 -13.22
CA ILE A 163 -4.99 6.06 -13.38
C ILE A 163 -3.63 5.40 -13.59
N ALA A 164 -3.27 4.41 -12.77
CA ALA A 164 -1.98 3.72 -12.86
C ALA A 164 -1.79 3.03 -14.22
N ASN A 165 -2.83 2.39 -14.75
CA ASN A 165 -2.79 1.73 -16.07
C ASN A 165 -2.76 2.69 -17.26
N ASN A 166 -3.18 3.94 -17.07
CA ASN A 166 -3.26 4.96 -18.12
C ASN A 166 -2.41 6.20 -17.82
N TRP A 167 -1.38 6.06 -16.99
CA TRP A 167 -0.63 7.19 -16.42
C TRP A 167 0.06 8.07 -17.47
N ASP A 168 0.42 7.53 -18.64
CA ASP A 168 1.09 8.30 -19.70
C ASP A 168 0.10 9.04 -20.62
N SER A 169 -1.20 8.89 -20.38
CA SER A 169 -2.26 9.51 -21.17
C SER A 169 -2.86 10.75 -20.50
N PRO A 170 -3.43 11.71 -21.27
CA PRO A 170 -4.07 12.90 -20.71
C PRO A 170 -5.46 12.55 -20.12
N LEU A 171 -5.46 12.05 -18.89
CA LEU A 171 -6.67 11.70 -18.15
C LEU A 171 -7.47 12.95 -17.78
N ARG A 172 -8.80 12.89 -17.99
CA ARG A 172 -9.73 13.93 -17.54
C ARG A 172 -10.39 13.51 -16.24
N VAL A 173 -10.58 14.44 -15.32
CA VAL A 173 -11.29 14.21 -14.06
C VAL A 173 -12.45 15.18 -13.96
N GLN A 174 -13.63 14.65 -13.69
CA GLN A 174 -14.81 15.43 -13.33
C GLN A 174 -14.99 15.34 -11.81
N PHE A 175 -15.07 16.49 -11.16
CA PHE A 175 -15.46 16.63 -9.76
C PHE A 175 -16.98 16.83 -9.73
N MET A 176 -17.69 16.01 -8.97
CA MET A 176 -19.15 15.92 -9.00
C MET A 176 -19.75 16.23 -7.62
N GLY A 177 -20.62 17.25 -7.58
CA GLY A 177 -21.33 17.70 -6.40
C GLY A 177 -22.63 18.41 -6.76
N LYS A 178 -22.92 19.53 -6.07
CA LYS A 178 -23.97 20.47 -6.52
C LYS A 178 -23.54 21.25 -7.77
N GLY A 179 -22.23 21.44 -7.93
CA GLY A 179 -21.59 21.93 -9.15
C GLY A 179 -20.66 20.88 -9.74
N TYR A 180 -20.06 21.23 -10.88
CA TYR A 180 -19.06 20.40 -11.55
C TYR A 180 -17.80 21.21 -11.82
N GLU A 181 -16.65 20.54 -11.72
CA GLU A 181 -15.35 21.07 -12.15
C GLU A 181 -14.64 20.00 -12.99
N TYR A 182 -13.90 20.42 -14.02
CA TYR A 182 -13.20 19.50 -14.91
C TYR A 182 -11.74 19.90 -15.03
N ILE A 183 -10.86 18.92 -14.88
CA ILE A 183 -9.42 19.10 -15.09
C ILE A 183 -8.89 18.05 -16.07
N ILE A 184 -7.82 18.42 -16.78
CA ILE A 184 -6.89 17.44 -17.34
C ILE A 184 -5.81 17.25 -16.28
N MET A 185 -5.54 16.01 -15.88
CA MET A 185 -4.51 15.75 -14.88
C MET A 185 -3.14 16.20 -15.40
N GLU A 186 -2.31 16.73 -14.53
CA GLU A 186 -0.90 16.93 -14.86
C GLU A 186 -0.17 15.59 -14.94
N LYS A 187 0.87 15.52 -15.78
CA LYS A 187 1.65 14.28 -15.93
C LYS A 187 2.23 13.81 -14.59
N PHE A 188 2.77 14.74 -13.81
CA PHE A 188 3.38 14.42 -12.53
C PHE A 188 2.38 14.00 -11.45
N ASP A 189 1.11 14.40 -11.55
CA ASP A 189 0.07 13.93 -10.63
C ASP A 189 -0.29 12.46 -10.93
N ARG A 190 -0.29 12.07 -12.21
CA ARG A 190 -0.46 10.67 -12.62
C ARG A 190 0.74 9.81 -12.25
N GLU A 191 1.96 10.31 -12.45
CA GLU A 191 3.20 9.64 -12.02
C GLU A 191 3.19 9.42 -10.50
N ALA A 192 2.83 10.43 -9.71
CA ALA A 192 2.77 10.31 -8.25
C ALA A 192 1.76 9.25 -7.78
N ILE A 193 0.60 9.16 -8.43
CA ILE A 193 -0.41 8.13 -8.11
C ILE A 193 0.09 6.74 -8.51
N ARG A 194 0.66 6.58 -9.71
CA ARG A 194 1.24 5.30 -10.16
C ARG A 194 2.36 4.84 -9.21
N ASP A 195 3.36 5.70 -8.98
CA ASP A 195 4.54 5.34 -8.20
C ASP A 195 4.16 5.07 -6.74
N GLY A 196 3.29 5.90 -6.15
CA GLY A 196 2.81 5.69 -4.79
C GLY A 196 2.02 4.40 -4.65
N TYR A 197 1.23 4.04 -5.67
CA TYR A 197 0.47 2.79 -5.69
C TYR A 197 1.40 1.57 -5.81
N GLU A 198 2.40 1.63 -6.67
CA GLU A 198 3.41 0.57 -6.81
C GLU A 198 4.24 0.37 -5.53
N ILE A 199 4.73 1.46 -4.93
CA ILE A 199 5.45 1.42 -3.66
C ILE A 199 4.59 0.80 -2.55
N SER A 200 3.27 1.06 -2.55
CA SER A 200 2.37 0.53 -1.54
C SER A 200 2.38 -1.00 -1.48
N PHE A 201 2.45 -1.67 -2.64
CA PHE A 201 2.54 -3.13 -2.72
C PHE A 201 3.89 -3.65 -2.25
N ILE A 202 4.98 -2.99 -2.67
CA ILE A 202 6.34 -3.38 -2.29
C ILE A 202 6.53 -3.26 -0.77
N LEU A 203 6.06 -2.17 -0.15
CA LEU A 203 6.13 -1.97 1.30
C LEU A 203 5.36 -3.05 2.08
N LYS A 204 4.14 -3.38 1.63
CA LYS A 204 3.33 -4.46 2.23
C LYS A 204 4.00 -5.81 2.10
N GLU A 205 4.62 -6.10 0.97
CA GLU A 205 5.33 -7.35 0.75
C GLU A 205 6.60 -7.45 1.61
N ILE A 206 7.36 -6.35 1.76
CA ILE A 206 8.50 -6.28 2.69
C ILE A 206 8.04 -6.55 4.13
N ASP A 207 6.93 -5.94 4.57
CA ASP A 207 6.39 -6.16 5.92
C ASP A 207 5.94 -7.61 6.13
N ARG A 208 5.29 -8.21 5.13
CA ARG A 208 4.93 -9.63 5.12
C ARG A 208 6.16 -10.53 5.27
N ILE A 209 7.20 -10.30 4.47
CA ILE A 209 8.45 -11.07 4.52
C ILE A 209 9.13 -10.93 5.90
N LYS A 210 9.20 -9.71 6.45
CA LYS A 210 9.78 -9.46 7.79
C LYS A 210 9.01 -10.18 8.91
N THR A 211 7.69 -10.16 8.83
CA THR A 211 6.82 -10.88 9.78
C THR A 211 7.05 -12.38 9.69
N GLU A 212 7.09 -12.93 8.47
CA GLU A 212 7.34 -14.36 8.24
C GLU A 212 8.73 -14.78 8.74
N LYS A 213 9.76 -13.98 8.44
CA LYS A 213 11.13 -14.18 8.94
C LYS A 213 11.18 -14.23 10.46
N THR A 214 10.48 -13.32 11.14
CA THR A 214 10.40 -13.31 12.61
C THR A 214 9.77 -14.60 13.16
N ARG A 215 8.72 -15.12 12.51
CA ARG A 215 8.09 -16.40 12.90
C ARG A 215 9.01 -17.61 12.70
N VAL A 216 9.75 -17.64 11.59
CA VAL A 216 10.73 -18.70 11.31
C VAL A 216 11.83 -18.71 12.37
N LEU A 217 12.38 -17.53 12.71
CA LEU A 217 13.41 -17.39 13.75
C LEU A 217 12.90 -17.84 15.14
N GLN A 218 11.67 -17.48 15.51
CA GLN A 218 11.07 -17.94 16.76
C GLN A 218 10.84 -19.46 16.78
N THR A 219 10.55 -20.06 15.63
CA THR A 219 10.39 -21.51 15.50
C THR A 219 11.73 -22.22 15.65
N LEU A 220 12.77 -21.75 14.98
CA LEU A 220 14.14 -22.27 15.12
C LEU A 220 14.61 -22.22 16.57
N GLN A 221 14.44 -21.08 17.25
CA GLN A 221 14.83 -20.92 18.65
C GLN A 221 14.09 -21.88 19.60
N LYS A 222 12.88 -22.34 19.25
CA LYS A 222 12.14 -23.34 20.02
C LYS A 222 12.60 -24.77 19.74
N LEU A 223 13.05 -25.05 18.51
CA LEU A 223 13.55 -26.37 18.10
C LEU A 223 14.99 -26.63 18.59
N GLU A 224 15.75 -25.57 18.85
CA GLU A 224 17.12 -25.63 19.37
C GLU A 224 17.19 -25.69 20.92
N ARG A 225 16.06 -25.65 21.62
CA ARG A 225 15.94 -25.79 23.08
C ARG A 225 15.52 -27.19 23.47
#